data_AF-A0A486XMF8-F1
#
_entry.id   AF-A0A486XMF8-F1
#
_cell.length_a   1.000
_cell.length_b   1.000
_cell.length_c   1.000
_cell.angle_alpha   90.00
_cell.angle_beta   90.00
_cell.angle_gamma   90.00
#
_symmetry.space_group_name_H-M   'P 1'
#
loop_
_entity.id
_entity.type
_entity.pdbx_description
1 polymer ?
#
loop_
_entity_poly.entity_id
_entity_poly.type
_entity_poly.pdbx_seq_one_letter_code
_entity_poly.pdbx_strand_id
1 'polypeptide(L)'
;MSRDFRSAAFSGCGNKPEIVNVAVAANTAPPADWASWGNGILGYDNNPPNIAGMTVITGTDAVRMMYGAGQGVSVTAHNTATSTFTTNDNPIANGISAGELMIVCDSNAQAAIFVASAVAGPPVNQVQHLQSATANVSPNLGLPIGSIATFGVGGMLMPLESIAWFVAVNANGENSLYRSFVTGGVERAEEIVTGIENLQLEYEELLGINRPGVWRTANNVTNWGAVIAVRATITLDTGDVMSEQLGDINHVAANRQRMP
;
A
#
# COMPACT_ATOMS: atom_id res chain seq x y z
N MET A 1 9.41 1.83 -8.55
CA MET A 1 8.84 0.48 -8.73
C MET A 1 9.56 -0.59 -7.92
N SER A 2 10.83 -0.96 -8.19
CA SER A 2 11.50 -2.06 -7.46
C SER A 2 11.59 -1.84 -5.94
N ARG A 3 11.73 -0.59 -5.49
CA ARG A 3 11.67 -0.23 -4.07
C ARG A 3 10.29 -0.52 -3.46
N ASP A 4 9.23 -0.19 -4.19
CA ASP A 4 7.85 -0.40 -3.74
C ASP A 4 7.55 -1.90 -3.62
N PHE A 5 7.95 -2.71 -4.62
CA PHE A 5 7.80 -4.18 -4.57
C PHE A 5 8.52 -4.83 -3.39
N ARG A 6 9.71 -4.33 -3.04
CA ARG A 6 10.47 -4.83 -1.88
C ARG A 6 9.83 -4.47 -0.54
N SER A 7 9.02 -3.41 -0.52
CA SER A 7 8.38 -2.87 0.69
C SER A 7 6.95 -3.39 0.87
N ALA A 8 6.32 -3.84 -0.21
CA ALA A 8 4.93 -4.31 -0.24
C ALA A 8 4.59 -5.25 0.92
N ALA A 9 3.44 -4.99 1.55
CA ALA A 9 2.94 -5.69 2.73
C ALA A 9 3.73 -5.47 4.04
N PHE A 10 4.69 -4.55 4.09
CA PHE A 10 5.33 -4.19 5.35
C PHE A 10 4.32 -3.52 6.27
N SER A 11 4.14 -4.05 7.48
CA SER A 11 3.21 -3.52 8.48
C SER A 11 3.86 -3.14 9.80
N GLY A 12 5.19 -3.33 9.91
CA GLY A 12 5.91 -3.26 11.18
C GLY A 12 5.77 -4.52 12.04
N CYS A 13 4.90 -5.46 11.66
CA CYS A 13 4.78 -6.76 12.29
C CYS A 13 5.71 -7.79 11.65
N GLY A 14 5.89 -8.92 12.35
CA GLY A 14 6.40 -10.14 11.74
C GLY A 14 5.43 -10.75 10.73
N ASN A 15 5.71 -11.98 10.29
CA ASN A 15 4.94 -12.65 9.25
C ASN A 15 3.46 -12.86 9.64
N LYS A 16 2.55 -12.46 8.75
CA LYS A 16 1.09 -12.70 8.81
C LYS A 16 0.39 -12.06 10.03
N PRO A 17 0.45 -10.74 10.19
CA PRO A 17 -0.33 -10.09 11.23
C PRO A 17 -1.82 -10.16 10.94
N GLU A 18 -2.62 -10.18 11.99
CA GLU A 18 -4.05 -9.96 11.89
C GLU A 18 -4.30 -8.45 11.74
N ILE A 19 -4.74 -8.03 10.55
CA ILE A 19 -4.92 -6.61 10.22
C ILE A 19 -6.41 -6.26 10.25
N VAL A 20 -6.76 -5.29 11.09
CA VAL A 20 -8.03 -4.57 10.98
C VAL A 20 -7.84 -3.26 10.23
N ASN A 21 -8.79 -2.87 9.40
CA ASN A 21 -8.79 -1.57 8.74
C ASN A 21 -10.06 -0.80 9.06
N VAL A 22 -9.92 0.24 9.87
CA VAL A 22 -11.05 1.08 10.32
C VAL A 22 -11.18 2.35 9.48
N ALA A 23 -10.35 2.57 8.46
CA ALA A 23 -10.48 3.74 7.60
C ALA A 23 -11.85 3.73 6.89
N VAL A 24 -12.53 4.87 6.84
CA VAL A 24 -13.85 5.00 6.18
C VAL A 24 -13.76 4.53 4.73
N ALA A 25 -12.72 4.95 4.01
CA ALA A 25 -12.52 4.59 2.61
C ALA A 25 -12.42 3.07 2.35
N ALA A 26 -11.98 2.27 3.34
CA ALA A 26 -11.93 0.81 3.24
C ALA A 26 -13.28 0.13 3.56
N ASN A 27 -14.25 0.89 4.06
CA ASN A 27 -15.53 0.40 4.59
C ASN A 27 -16.74 1.07 3.90
N THR A 28 -16.55 1.68 2.73
CA THR A 28 -17.63 2.15 1.85
C THR A 28 -18.13 1.03 0.93
N ALA A 29 -19.25 1.28 0.22
CA ALA A 29 -19.78 0.36 -0.80
C ALA A 29 -19.80 1.06 -2.18
N PRO A 30 -18.89 0.70 -3.11
CA PRO A 30 -17.74 -0.20 -2.95
C PRO A 30 -16.61 0.42 -2.10
N PRO A 31 -15.70 -0.39 -1.52
CA PRO A 31 -14.48 0.11 -0.88
C PRO A 31 -13.60 0.83 -1.89
N ALA A 32 -12.86 1.83 -1.43
CA ALA A 32 -11.79 2.41 -2.23
C ALA A 32 -10.62 1.43 -2.32
N ASP A 33 -10.16 1.15 -3.54
CA ASP A 33 -9.05 0.22 -3.77
C ASP A 33 -7.77 0.66 -3.06
N TRP A 34 -7.48 1.97 -3.05
CA TRP A 34 -6.30 2.52 -2.37
C TRP A 34 -6.34 2.39 -0.85
N ALA A 35 -7.52 2.25 -0.26
CA ALA A 35 -7.69 2.07 1.18
C ALA A 35 -7.73 0.59 1.57
N SER A 36 -7.96 -0.31 0.61
CA SER A 36 -8.14 -1.73 0.85
C SER A 36 -6.80 -2.43 0.95
N TRP A 37 -6.48 -3.01 2.12
CA TRP A 37 -5.17 -3.61 2.37
C TRP A 37 -4.75 -4.64 1.31
N GLY A 38 -5.67 -5.52 0.88
CA GLY A 38 -5.41 -6.45 -0.21
C GLY A 38 -4.21 -7.37 0.01
N ASN A 39 -3.87 -7.69 1.26
CA ASN A 39 -2.62 -8.38 1.66
C ASN A 39 -1.33 -7.57 1.39
N GLY A 40 -1.42 -6.27 1.12
CA GLY A 40 -0.32 -5.35 0.85
C GLY A 40 0.18 -5.35 -0.60
N ILE A 41 -0.36 -6.22 -1.46
CA ILE A 41 -0.10 -6.23 -2.90
C ILE A 41 -1.30 -6.85 -3.63
N LEU A 42 -1.76 -6.17 -4.67
CA LEU A 42 -2.86 -6.60 -5.53
C LEU A 42 -2.56 -6.18 -6.98
N GLY A 43 -2.55 -7.14 -7.89
CA GLY A 43 -2.39 -6.92 -9.31
C GLY A 43 -3.72 -6.91 -10.05
N TYR A 44 -3.70 -6.25 -11.20
CA TYR A 44 -4.79 -6.23 -12.18
C TYR A 44 -4.20 -6.61 -13.53
N ASP A 45 -4.91 -7.47 -14.25
CA ASP A 45 -4.44 -8.08 -15.49
C ASP A 45 -5.38 -7.69 -16.63
N ASN A 46 -4.81 -7.09 -17.69
CA ASN A 46 -5.45 -6.64 -18.94
C ASN A 46 -6.59 -5.60 -18.86
N ASN A 47 -7.31 -5.46 -17.75
CA ASN A 47 -8.37 -4.46 -17.60
C ASN A 47 -8.42 -3.88 -16.18
N PRO A 48 -7.41 -3.09 -15.79
CA PRO A 48 -7.39 -2.47 -14.47
C PRO A 48 -8.52 -1.45 -14.29
N PRO A 49 -8.96 -1.21 -13.05
CA PRO A 49 -9.90 -0.13 -12.76
C PRO A 49 -9.24 1.24 -13.02
N ASN A 50 -10.05 2.31 -13.00
CA ASN A 50 -9.50 3.66 -13.00
C ASN A 50 -8.68 3.89 -11.71
N ILE A 51 -7.49 4.46 -11.85
CA ILE A 51 -6.57 4.73 -10.73
C ILE A 51 -6.33 6.23 -10.67
N ALA A 52 -6.46 6.84 -9.48
CA ALA A 52 -6.33 8.29 -9.30
C ALA A 52 -7.20 9.14 -10.25
N GLY A 53 -8.37 8.62 -10.67
CA GLY A 53 -9.25 9.28 -11.63
C GLY A 53 -8.82 9.17 -13.10
N MET A 54 -7.73 8.47 -13.40
CA MET A 54 -7.24 8.21 -14.75
C MET A 54 -7.75 6.87 -15.27
N THR A 55 -8.14 6.83 -16.54
CA THR A 55 -8.46 5.58 -17.24
C THR A 55 -7.17 4.87 -17.60
N VAL A 56 -6.97 3.67 -17.05
CA VAL A 56 -5.82 2.82 -17.35
C VAL A 56 -5.99 2.22 -18.74
N ILE A 57 -4.90 2.10 -19.51
CA ILE A 57 -4.93 1.54 -20.87
C ILE A 57 -5.34 0.07 -20.81
N THR A 58 -6.41 -0.29 -21.54
CA THR A 58 -6.82 -1.69 -21.71
C THR A 58 -5.73 -2.50 -22.41
N GLY A 59 -5.51 -3.74 -21.96
CA GLY A 59 -4.42 -4.61 -22.40
C GLY A 59 -3.13 -4.43 -21.60
N THR A 60 -3.05 -3.41 -20.75
CA THR A 60 -1.94 -3.24 -19.79
C THR A 60 -2.32 -3.71 -18.40
N ASP A 61 -1.33 -4.11 -17.63
CA ASP A 61 -1.47 -4.49 -16.24
C ASP A 61 -1.31 -3.28 -15.32
N ALA A 62 -1.83 -3.41 -14.11
CA ALA A 62 -1.54 -2.49 -13.02
C ALA A 62 -1.25 -3.25 -11.73
N VAL A 63 -0.58 -2.61 -10.79
CA VAL A 63 -0.37 -3.18 -9.46
C VAL A 63 -0.47 -2.13 -8.40
N ARG A 64 -1.23 -2.45 -7.35
CA ARG A 64 -1.33 -1.69 -6.12
C ARG A 64 -0.53 -2.37 -5.02
N MET A 65 0.16 -1.57 -4.21
CA MET A 65 0.90 -2.02 -3.06
C MET A 65 0.60 -1.10 -1.88
N MET A 66 0.62 -1.68 -0.69
CA MET A 66 0.52 -0.94 0.56
C MET A 66 1.63 -1.37 1.51
N TYR A 67 2.26 -0.40 2.16
CA TYR A 67 3.35 -0.66 3.10
C TYR A 67 3.56 0.51 4.07
N GLY A 68 3.98 0.18 5.30
CA GLY A 68 4.48 1.16 6.26
C GLY A 68 5.68 1.90 5.66
N ALA A 69 5.64 3.23 5.72
CA ALA A 69 6.63 4.11 5.12
C ALA A 69 7.14 5.13 6.12
N GLY A 70 8.10 5.96 5.68
CA GLY A 70 8.68 7.01 6.50
C GLY A 70 9.49 6.51 7.70
N GLN A 71 9.67 7.40 8.67
CA GLN A 71 10.25 7.05 9.97
C GLN A 71 9.10 6.76 10.92
N GLY A 72 9.02 5.52 11.40
CA GLY A 72 8.04 5.16 12.43
C GLY A 72 8.41 5.73 13.78
N VAL A 73 7.39 5.90 14.63
CA VAL A 73 7.56 6.21 16.05
C VAL A 73 7.09 5.02 16.88
N SER A 74 7.70 4.83 18.06
CA SER A 74 7.29 3.78 18.98
C SER A 74 6.18 4.28 19.89
N VAL A 75 5.14 3.46 20.04
CA VAL A 75 4.05 3.67 21.00
C VAL A 75 4.61 3.53 22.42
N THR A 76 4.37 4.53 23.27
CA THR A 76 4.69 4.52 24.70
C THR A 76 3.45 4.36 25.56
N ALA A 77 2.27 4.69 25.04
CA ALA A 77 0.98 4.38 25.64
C ALA A 77 -0.13 4.42 24.58
N HIS A 78 -1.19 3.63 24.78
CA HIS A 78 -2.40 3.69 23.98
C HIS A 78 -3.62 3.80 24.90
N ASN A 79 -4.27 4.96 24.91
CA ASN A 79 -5.50 5.20 25.66
C ASN A 79 -6.70 4.97 24.74
N THR A 80 -7.42 3.87 24.95
CA THR A 80 -8.59 3.49 24.14
C THR A 80 -9.83 4.33 24.45
N ALA A 81 -9.93 4.94 25.65
CA ALA A 81 -11.05 5.83 25.99
C ALA A 81 -11.00 7.16 25.22
N THR A 82 -9.80 7.59 24.79
CA THR A 82 -9.59 8.81 24.01
C THR A 82 -9.06 8.55 22.60
N SER A 83 -8.97 7.28 22.18
CA SER A 83 -8.39 6.87 20.89
C SER A 83 -7.05 7.55 20.59
N THR A 84 -6.15 7.54 21.56
CA THR A 84 -4.90 8.32 21.50
C THR A 84 -3.68 7.43 21.75
N PHE A 85 -2.75 7.43 20.81
CA PHE A 85 -1.39 6.95 21.00
C PHE A 85 -0.53 8.08 21.55
N THR A 86 0.27 7.78 22.57
CA THR A 86 1.45 8.57 22.96
C THR A 86 2.69 7.89 22.40
N THR A 87 3.65 8.67 21.94
CA THR A 87 4.81 8.21 21.17
C THR A 87 6.11 8.64 21.82
N ASN A 88 7.19 7.92 21.55
CA ASN A 88 8.52 8.17 22.14
C ASN A 88 9.24 9.40 21.56
N ASP A 89 8.84 9.83 20.36
CA ASP A 89 9.46 10.93 19.62
C ASP A 89 8.37 11.80 18.98
N ASN A 90 8.75 12.94 18.39
CA ASN A 90 7.84 13.87 17.74
C ASN A 90 7.22 13.24 16.47
N PRO A 91 5.91 12.93 16.46
CA PRO A 91 5.26 12.33 15.29
C PRO A 91 5.28 13.27 14.07
N ILE A 92 5.16 14.58 14.28
CA ILE A 92 5.13 15.58 13.19
C ILE A 92 6.48 15.64 12.48
N ALA A 93 7.59 15.62 13.24
CA ALA A 93 8.93 15.62 12.65
C ALA A 93 9.25 14.32 11.89
N ASN A 94 8.56 13.23 12.23
CA ASN A 94 8.66 11.94 11.55
C ASN A 94 7.66 11.80 10.37
N GLY A 95 7.03 12.91 9.96
CA GLY A 95 6.19 12.97 8.77
C GLY A 95 4.76 12.46 8.98
N ILE A 96 4.29 12.38 10.23
CA ILE A 96 2.91 12.00 10.55
C ILE A 96 2.08 13.27 10.63
N SER A 97 1.03 13.35 9.82
CA SER A 97 0.08 14.47 9.83
C SER A 97 -1.38 14.00 9.94
N ALA A 98 -2.27 14.91 10.33
CA ALA A 98 -3.69 14.61 10.41
C ALA A 98 -4.28 14.39 9.00
N GLY A 99 -5.16 13.41 8.86
CA GLY A 99 -5.75 12.99 7.59
C GLY A 99 -4.94 11.95 6.82
N GLU A 100 -3.77 11.56 7.31
CA GLU A 100 -2.96 10.50 6.70
C GLU A 100 -3.38 9.12 7.15
N LEU A 101 -3.21 8.15 6.25
CA LEU A 101 -3.39 6.74 6.55
C LEU A 101 -2.17 6.26 7.35
N MET A 102 -2.45 5.52 8.41
CA MET A 102 -1.48 5.03 9.38
C MET A 102 -1.61 3.52 9.51
N ILE A 103 -0.51 2.88 9.89
CA ILE A 103 -0.51 1.50 10.38
C ILE A 103 0.20 1.45 11.73
N VAL A 104 -0.42 0.75 12.68
CA VAL A 104 0.19 0.41 13.96
C VAL A 104 0.28 -1.09 14.11
N CYS A 105 1.40 -1.56 14.66
CA CYS A 105 1.63 -2.97 14.98
C CYS A 105 2.21 -3.11 16.39
N ASP A 106 1.85 -4.17 17.12
CA ASP A 106 2.52 -4.53 18.37
C ASP A 106 3.16 -5.93 18.33
N SER A 107 3.76 -6.33 19.47
CA SER A 107 4.43 -7.62 19.63
C SER A 107 3.49 -8.83 19.59
N ASN A 108 2.16 -8.63 19.61
CA ASN A 108 1.16 -9.70 19.56
C ASN A 108 0.76 -10.05 18.11
N ALA A 109 1.46 -9.50 17.12
CA ALA A 109 1.15 -9.65 15.69
C ALA A 109 -0.26 -9.15 15.31
N GLN A 110 -0.81 -8.23 16.10
CA GLN A 110 -1.98 -7.48 15.72
C GLN A 110 -1.54 -6.19 15.02
N ALA A 111 -2.18 -5.85 13.90
CA ALA A 111 -2.02 -4.56 13.26
C ALA A 111 -3.36 -3.89 12.99
N ALA A 112 -3.36 -2.56 12.98
CA ALA A 112 -4.51 -1.77 12.63
C ALA A 112 -4.15 -0.66 11.65
N ILE A 113 -5.00 -0.48 10.65
CA ILE A 113 -4.97 0.61 9.69
C ILE A 113 -6.07 1.61 10.06
N PHE A 114 -5.71 2.89 10.15
CA PHE A 114 -6.61 3.97 10.51
C PHE A 114 -6.14 5.28 9.88
N VAL A 115 -7.00 6.30 9.87
CA VAL A 115 -6.64 7.67 9.49
C VAL A 115 -6.35 8.48 10.74
N ALA A 116 -5.20 9.14 10.82
CA ALA A 116 -4.86 9.99 11.96
C ALA A 116 -5.83 11.18 12.03
N SER A 117 -6.67 11.25 13.06
CA SER A 117 -7.67 12.32 13.21
C SER A 117 -7.04 13.63 13.69
N ALA A 118 -5.99 13.54 14.49
CA ALA A 118 -5.19 14.67 14.97
C ALA A 118 -3.80 14.20 15.35
N VAL A 119 -2.81 15.09 15.26
CA VAL A 119 -1.42 14.83 15.61
C VAL A 119 -0.89 16.01 16.41
N ALA A 120 -0.20 15.74 17.52
CA ALA A 120 0.42 16.74 18.38
C ALA A 120 1.90 16.42 18.58
N GLY A 121 2.75 17.44 18.41
CA GLY A 121 4.18 17.35 18.68
C GLY A 121 4.54 17.53 20.16
N PRO A 122 5.82 17.82 20.46
CA PRO A 122 6.31 18.01 21.82
C PRO A 122 5.60 19.18 22.53
N PRO A 123 5.41 19.09 23.86
CA PRO A 123 5.88 18.02 24.74
C PRO A 123 4.97 16.79 24.81
N VAL A 124 3.85 16.76 24.05
CA VAL A 124 2.79 15.76 24.25
C VAL A 124 2.99 14.50 23.39
N ASN A 125 3.48 14.65 22.15
CA ASN A 125 3.79 13.56 21.22
C ASN A 125 2.66 12.53 21.05
N GLN A 126 1.54 12.97 20.46
CA GLN A 126 0.32 12.16 20.35
C GLN A 126 -0.19 12.03 18.92
N VAL A 127 -0.80 10.89 18.63
CA VAL A 127 -1.56 10.61 17.40
C VAL A 127 -2.93 10.07 17.80
N GLN A 128 -3.98 10.69 17.30
CA GLN A 128 -5.37 10.30 17.58
C GLN A 128 -5.98 9.56 16.38
N HIS A 129 -6.95 8.68 16.66
CA HIS A 129 -7.68 7.89 15.67
C HIS A 129 -9.19 7.89 15.92
N LEU A 130 -9.74 9.06 16.26
CA LEU A 130 -11.15 9.21 16.57
C LEU A 130 -12.04 8.77 15.40
N GLN A 131 -13.22 8.26 15.75
CA GLN A 131 -14.29 8.00 14.79
C GLN A 131 -14.77 9.30 14.15
N SER A 132 -14.98 9.29 12.84
CA SER A 132 -15.63 10.39 12.14
C SER A 132 -16.26 9.89 10.84
N ALA A 133 -17.12 10.71 10.23
CA ALA A 133 -17.75 10.37 8.95
C ALA A 133 -16.75 10.23 7.79
N THR A 134 -15.53 10.76 7.92
CA THR A 134 -14.55 10.83 6.81
C THR A 134 -13.22 10.13 7.10
N ALA A 135 -12.88 9.87 8.36
CA ALA A 135 -11.59 9.30 8.75
C ALA A 135 -11.72 7.82 9.13
N ASN A 136 -12.37 7.52 10.25
CA ASN A 136 -12.47 6.16 10.79
C ASN A 136 -13.93 5.75 11.09
N VAL A 137 -14.33 4.54 10.69
CA VAL A 137 -15.66 3.99 11.01
C VAL A 137 -15.80 3.59 12.48
N SER A 138 -14.68 3.42 13.19
CA SER A 138 -14.66 3.06 14.61
C SER A 138 -13.44 3.67 15.29
N PRO A 139 -13.56 4.06 16.59
CA PRO A 139 -12.41 4.45 17.40
C PRO A 139 -11.65 3.23 17.97
N ASN A 140 -12.14 2.02 17.72
CA ASN A 140 -11.66 0.78 18.30
C ASN A 140 -10.94 -0.05 17.23
N LEU A 141 -9.67 -0.35 17.48
CA LEU A 141 -8.73 -0.94 16.53
C LEU A 141 -8.55 -2.46 16.68
N GLY A 142 -9.57 -3.15 17.19
CA GLY A 142 -9.58 -4.60 17.36
C GLY A 142 -10.33 -5.34 16.24
N LEU A 143 -10.18 -6.65 16.24
CA LEU A 143 -10.96 -7.58 15.40
C LEU A 143 -12.10 -8.22 16.22
N PRO A 144 -13.30 -8.40 15.64
CA PRO A 144 -13.80 -7.75 14.43
C PRO A 144 -13.84 -6.22 14.55
N ILE A 145 -13.99 -5.49 13.44
CA ILE A 145 -14.08 -4.01 13.43
C ILE A 145 -15.05 -3.54 14.52
N GLY A 146 -14.61 -2.60 15.36
CA GLY A 146 -15.39 -2.12 16.50
C GLY A 146 -15.00 -2.70 17.85
N SER A 147 -14.27 -3.81 17.89
CA SER A 147 -13.71 -4.40 19.10
C SER A 147 -12.56 -3.56 19.66
N ILE A 148 -12.48 -3.44 20.99
CA ILE A 148 -11.38 -2.73 21.64
C ILE A 148 -10.10 -3.58 21.53
N ALA A 149 -9.02 -2.95 21.11
CA ALA A 149 -7.68 -3.51 21.21
C ALA A 149 -6.69 -2.42 21.64
N THR A 150 -5.68 -2.83 22.40
CA THR A 150 -4.64 -1.93 22.90
C THR A 150 -3.29 -2.33 22.31
N PHE A 151 -2.58 -1.41 21.67
CA PHE A 151 -1.21 -1.63 21.22
C PHE A 151 -0.25 -1.26 22.34
N GLY A 152 0.54 -2.23 22.79
CA GLY A 152 1.45 -2.09 23.92
C GLY A 152 2.63 -1.16 23.68
N VAL A 153 3.38 -0.90 24.75
CA VAL A 153 4.66 -0.19 24.69
C VAL A 153 5.62 -0.89 23.73
N GLY A 154 6.28 -0.13 22.86
CA GLY A 154 7.18 -0.67 21.84
C GLY A 154 6.47 -1.07 20.55
N GLY A 155 5.14 -0.96 20.48
CA GLY A 155 4.42 -1.04 19.20
C GLY A 155 4.93 0.01 18.21
N MET A 156 4.97 -0.34 16.93
CA MET A 156 5.47 0.54 15.87
C MET A 156 4.29 1.22 15.18
N LEU A 157 4.29 2.55 15.19
CA LEU A 157 3.31 3.39 14.48
C LEU A 157 4.00 4.07 13.30
N MET A 158 3.45 3.93 12.10
CA MET A 158 4.04 4.44 10.86
C MET A 158 2.97 5.02 9.93
N PRO A 159 3.32 6.04 9.10
CA PRO A 159 2.57 6.33 7.89
C PRO A 159 2.40 5.08 7.04
N LEU A 160 1.24 4.93 6.41
CA LEU A 160 0.94 3.85 5.48
C LEU A 160 0.81 4.42 4.07
N GLU A 161 1.75 4.07 3.21
CA GLU A 161 1.66 4.39 1.78
C GLU A 161 0.75 3.38 1.08
N SER A 162 -0.10 3.90 0.19
CA SER A 162 -0.82 3.13 -0.82
C SER A 162 -0.48 3.70 -2.18
N ILE A 163 0.12 2.86 -3.02
CA ILE A 163 0.69 3.28 -4.30
C ILE A 163 0.27 2.29 -5.37
N ALA A 164 0.10 2.77 -6.60
CA ALA A 164 -0.11 1.91 -7.75
C ALA A 164 0.80 2.28 -8.91
N TRP A 165 1.19 1.29 -9.70
CA TRP A 165 1.88 1.47 -10.99
C TRP A 165 0.94 1.05 -12.10
N PHE A 166 0.79 1.89 -13.12
CA PHE A 166 -0.15 1.68 -14.23
C PHE A 166 0.21 2.53 -15.44
N VAL A 167 -0.34 2.19 -16.61
CA VAL A 167 -0.17 2.97 -17.85
C VAL A 167 -1.45 3.73 -18.16
N ALA A 168 -1.34 5.02 -18.47
CA ALA A 168 -2.47 5.87 -18.85
C ALA A 168 -2.06 6.90 -19.91
N VAL A 169 -3.05 7.51 -20.56
CA VAL A 169 -2.82 8.60 -21.52
C VAL A 169 -2.48 9.89 -20.77
N ASN A 170 -1.39 10.56 -21.17
CA ASN A 170 -0.99 11.85 -20.62
C ASN A 170 -1.73 13.04 -21.28
N ALA A 171 -1.41 14.26 -20.83
CA ALA A 171 -2.05 15.47 -21.34
C ALA A 171 -1.80 15.72 -22.85
N ASN A 172 -0.74 15.13 -23.42
CA ASN A 172 -0.40 15.24 -24.84
C ASN A 172 -1.04 14.14 -25.72
N GLY A 173 -1.77 13.19 -25.11
CA GLY A 173 -2.36 12.07 -25.84
C GLY A 173 -1.44 10.86 -26.00
N GLU A 174 -0.30 10.83 -25.31
CA GLU A 174 0.69 9.75 -25.37
C GLU A 174 0.55 8.82 -24.16
N ASN A 175 0.84 7.53 -24.34
CA ASN A 175 0.84 6.58 -23.23
C ASN A 175 2.08 6.78 -22.34
N SER A 176 1.86 6.79 -21.03
CA SER A 176 2.92 7.03 -20.04
C SER A 176 2.74 6.13 -18.82
N LEU A 177 3.86 5.80 -18.18
CA LEU A 177 3.86 5.08 -16.90
C LEU A 177 3.63 6.06 -15.77
N TYR A 178 2.64 5.76 -14.94
CA TYR A 178 2.29 6.54 -13.76
C TYR A 178 2.58 5.78 -12.47
N ARG A 179 2.90 6.54 -11.42
CA ARG A 179 2.87 6.08 -10.03
C ARG A 179 1.80 6.86 -9.28
N SER A 180 0.81 6.17 -8.71
CA SER A 180 -0.12 6.79 -7.76
C SER A 180 0.42 6.80 -6.34
N PHE A 181 -0.10 7.74 -5.55
CA PHE A 181 0.12 7.84 -4.11
C PHE A 181 -1.11 8.48 -3.46
N VAL A 182 -1.30 8.24 -2.17
CA VAL A 182 -2.41 8.81 -1.39
C VAL A 182 -1.88 9.90 -0.46
N THR A 183 -2.51 11.07 -0.47
CA THR A 183 -2.22 12.16 0.47
C THR A 183 -3.54 12.75 0.96
N GLY A 184 -3.74 12.82 2.27
CA GLY A 184 -4.97 13.33 2.86
C GLY A 184 -6.23 12.57 2.43
N GLY A 185 -6.12 11.25 2.23
CA GLY A 185 -7.23 10.40 1.75
C GLY A 185 -7.61 10.59 0.28
N VAL A 186 -6.80 11.31 -0.50
CA VAL A 186 -7.01 11.50 -1.94
C VAL A 186 -5.89 10.81 -2.70
N GLU A 187 -6.25 9.89 -3.59
CA GLU A 187 -5.30 9.27 -4.51
C GLU A 187 -4.98 10.22 -5.67
N ARG A 188 -3.69 10.40 -5.93
CA ARG A 188 -3.12 11.23 -7.00
C ARG A 188 -2.13 10.40 -7.80
N ALA A 189 -1.87 10.80 -9.04
CA ALA A 189 -0.88 10.16 -9.89
C ALA A 189 0.18 11.15 -10.35
N GLU A 190 1.42 10.66 -10.42
CA GLU A 190 2.56 11.35 -11.01
C GLU A 190 3.02 10.57 -12.24
N GLU A 191 3.23 11.29 -13.34
CA GLU A 191 3.81 10.75 -14.57
C GLU A 191 5.30 10.51 -14.35
N ILE A 192 5.76 9.29 -14.60
CA ILE A 192 7.16 8.89 -14.36
C ILE A 192 7.96 8.95 -15.66
N VAL A 193 7.38 8.44 -16.75
CA VAL A 193 8.03 8.40 -18.07
C VAL A 193 6.97 8.25 -19.17
N THR A 194 7.18 8.97 -20.27
CA THR A 194 6.37 8.89 -21.49
C THR A 194 6.85 7.79 -22.43
N GLY A 195 6.07 7.49 -23.48
CA GLY A 195 6.46 6.53 -24.51
C GLY A 195 6.40 5.09 -24.00
N ILE A 196 5.35 4.75 -23.27
CA ILE A 196 5.15 3.42 -22.70
C ILE A 196 4.00 2.76 -23.43
N GLU A 197 4.31 1.72 -24.22
CA GLU A 197 3.30 0.98 -24.96
C GLU A 197 2.55 0.00 -24.04
N ASN A 198 3.29 -0.74 -23.21
CA ASN A 198 2.70 -1.80 -22.38
C ASN A 198 3.40 -1.96 -21.02
N LEU A 199 2.64 -2.42 -20.03
CA LEU A 199 3.11 -2.92 -18.75
C LEU A 199 2.49 -4.30 -18.55
N GLN A 200 3.31 -5.32 -18.31
CA GLN A 200 2.86 -6.69 -18.01
C GLN A 200 3.52 -7.16 -16.70
N LEU A 201 2.74 -7.87 -15.88
CA LEU A 201 3.14 -8.26 -14.53
C LEU A 201 2.85 -9.73 -14.27
N GLU A 202 3.88 -10.46 -13.85
CA GLU A 202 3.75 -11.82 -13.33
C GLU A 202 4.16 -11.86 -11.85
N TYR A 203 3.49 -12.72 -11.09
CA TYR A 203 3.64 -12.85 -9.65
C TYR A 203 4.10 -14.26 -9.31
N GLU A 204 5.20 -14.39 -8.57
CA GLU A 204 5.63 -15.68 -8.04
C GLU A 204 4.88 -15.98 -6.74
N GLU A 205 3.92 -16.91 -6.81
CA GLU A 205 3.11 -17.34 -5.67
C GLU A 205 3.68 -18.62 -5.05
N LEU A 206 3.85 -18.63 -3.72
CA LEU A 206 4.18 -19.85 -3.00
C LEU A 206 2.96 -20.78 -2.87
N LEU A 207 3.14 -22.05 -3.28
CA LEU A 207 2.18 -23.12 -3.01
C LEU A 207 2.60 -23.88 -1.73
N GLY A 208 2.22 -23.32 -0.57
CA GLY A 208 2.65 -23.81 0.73
C GLY A 208 3.98 -23.19 1.18
N ILE A 209 4.95 -24.02 1.59
CA ILE A 209 6.29 -23.58 2.03
C ILE A 209 7.41 -23.87 1.02
N ASN A 210 7.08 -24.53 -0.10
CA ASN A 210 8.05 -25.02 -1.07
C ASN A 210 8.50 -23.92 -2.02
N ARG A 211 9.79 -23.93 -2.39
CA ARG A 211 10.40 -23.05 -3.39
C ARG A 211 10.96 -23.86 -4.58
N PRO A 212 11.00 -23.31 -5.80
CA PRO A 212 10.49 -21.99 -6.20
C PRO A 212 8.95 -21.94 -6.16
N GLY A 213 8.38 -20.73 -6.19
CA GLY A 213 6.94 -20.55 -6.36
C GLY A 213 6.51 -20.80 -7.82
N VAL A 214 5.25 -20.51 -8.11
CA VAL A 214 4.67 -20.58 -9.46
C VAL A 214 4.41 -19.16 -9.96
N TRP A 215 4.93 -18.83 -11.13
CA TRP A 215 4.65 -17.57 -11.81
C TRP A 215 3.24 -17.56 -12.39
N ARG A 216 2.48 -16.50 -12.12
CA ARG A 216 1.08 -16.34 -12.55
C ARG A 216 0.79 -14.90 -12.97
N THR A 217 -0.11 -14.71 -13.92
CA THR A 217 -0.75 -13.41 -14.14
C THR A 217 -1.70 -13.08 -12.98
N ALA A 218 -2.06 -11.81 -12.82
CA ALA A 218 -2.84 -11.37 -11.65
C ALA A 218 -4.17 -12.13 -11.48
N ASN A 219 -4.89 -12.39 -12.59
CA ASN A 219 -6.16 -13.12 -12.58
C ASN A 219 -6.04 -14.58 -12.11
N ASN A 220 -4.83 -15.14 -12.14
CA ASN A 220 -4.56 -16.52 -11.76
C ASN A 220 -3.99 -16.65 -10.34
N VAL A 221 -3.64 -15.56 -9.67
CA VAL A 221 -3.12 -15.58 -8.29
C VAL A 221 -4.25 -15.99 -7.33
N THR A 222 -4.04 -17.09 -6.60
CA THR A 222 -5.07 -17.62 -5.69
C THR A 222 -4.98 -17.04 -4.28
N ASN A 223 -3.79 -16.65 -3.87
CA ASN A 223 -3.50 -16.09 -2.56
C ASN A 223 -2.48 -14.95 -2.70
N TRP A 224 -2.99 -13.72 -2.75
CA TRP A 224 -2.16 -12.52 -2.72
C TRP A 224 -1.29 -12.40 -1.47
N GLY A 225 -1.58 -13.14 -0.39
CA GLY A 225 -0.77 -13.32 0.82
C GLY A 225 0.46 -14.21 0.65
N ALA A 226 0.58 -14.95 -0.47
CA ALA A 226 1.66 -15.89 -0.76
C ALA A 226 2.60 -15.45 -1.90
N VAL A 227 2.34 -14.29 -2.51
CA VAL A 227 3.22 -13.68 -3.52
C VAL A 227 4.56 -13.27 -2.90
N ILE A 228 5.67 -13.76 -3.46
CA ILE A 228 7.04 -13.54 -2.97
C ILE A 228 7.94 -12.79 -3.95
N ALA A 229 7.57 -12.67 -5.21
CA ALA A 229 8.27 -11.87 -6.19
C ALA A 229 7.32 -11.37 -7.27
N VAL A 230 7.72 -10.28 -7.92
CA VAL A 230 7.04 -9.71 -9.08
C VAL A 230 8.04 -9.58 -10.21
N ARG A 231 7.63 -9.98 -11.40
CA ARG A 231 8.31 -9.71 -12.65
C ARG A 231 7.51 -8.64 -13.38
N ALA A 232 8.18 -7.54 -13.71
CA ALA A 232 7.61 -6.48 -14.51
C ALA A 232 8.31 -6.43 -15.87
N THR A 233 7.50 -6.39 -16.91
CA THR A 233 7.92 -6.17 -18.30
C THR A 233 7.29 -4.87 -18.76
N ILE A 234 8.12 -3.89 -19.11
CA ILE A 234 7.69 -2.62 -19.70
C ILE A 234 8.11 -2.63 -21.15
N THR A 235 7.15 -2.38 -22.04
CA THR A 235 7.41 -2.17 -23.48
C THR A 235 7.36 -0.68 -23.77
N LEU A 236 8.44 -0.15 -24.33
CA LEU A 236 8.58 1.23 -24.76
C LEU A 236 7.99 1.39 -26.17
N ASP A 237 7.34 2.52 -26.42
CA ASP A 237 7.02 2.94 -27.79
C ASP A 237 8.34 3.20 -28.53
N THR A 238 8.64 2.38 -29.52
CA THR A 238 9.92 2.43 -30.23
C THR A 238 10.00 3.52 -31.27
N GLY A 239 8.88 4.17 -31.65
CA GLY A 239 8.79 4.92 -32.90
C GLY A 239 9.28 4.09 -34.12
N ASP A 240 9.44 4.73 -35.28
CA ASP A 240 9.85 4.06 -36.54
C ASP A 240 11.32 3.57 -36.57
N VAL A 241 12.13 3.84 -35.55
CA VAL A 241 13.59 3.58 -35.58
C VAL A 241 14.16 3.24 -34.20
N MET A 242 13.74 2.12 -33.61
CA MET A 242 14.56 1.41 -32.61
C MET A 242 14.52 -0.09 -32.89
N SER A 243 15.66 -0.77 -32.68
CA SER A 243 15.80 -2.22 -32.85
C SER A 243 14.92 -2.96 -31.83
N GLU A 244 14.19 -3.99 -32.28
CA GLU A 244 13.27 -4.85 -31.49
C GLU A 244 13.86 -5.39 -30.17
N GLN A 245 15.19 -5.39 -30.00
CA GLN A 245 15.86 -5.86 -28.79
C GLN A 245 15.98 -4.82 -27.66
N LEU A 246 15.65 -3.55 -27.90
CA LEU A 246 15.73 -2.47 -26.89
C LEU A 246 14.35 -1.97 -26.42
N GLY A 247 13.25 -2.54 -26.93
CA GLY A 247 11.88 -2.13 -26.59
C GLY A 247 11.40 -2.62 -25.23
N ASP A 248 11.95 -3.73 -24.71
CA ASP A 248 11.46 -4.34 -23.47
C ASP A 248 12.44 -4.25 -22.31
N ILE A 249 11.96 -3.73 -21.18
CA ILE A 249 12.68 -3.73 -19.90
C ILE A 249 12.05 -4.79 -18.99
N ASN A 250 12.80 -5.84 -18.71
CA ASN A 250 12.41 -6.92 -17.80
C ASN A 250 13.11 -6.76 -16.44
N HIS A 251 12.34 -6.76 -15.36
CA HIS A 251 12.88 -6.67 -14.00
C HIS A 251 12.15 -7.60 -13.03
N VAL A 252 12.91 -8.33 -12.21
CA VAL A 252 12.36 -9.15 -11.11
C VAL A 252 12.73 -8.52 -9.78
N ALA A 253 11.72 -8.21 -8.97
CA ALA A 253 11.87 -7.72 -7.62
C ALA A 253 11.23 -8.69 -6.64
N ALA A 254 11.99 -9.07 -5.62
CA ALA A 254 11.52 -10.00 -4.62
C ALA A 254 10.94 -9.25 -3.40
N ASN A 255 9.82 -9.74 -2.85
CA ASN A 255 9.15 -9.15 -1.70
C ASN A 255 9.88 -9.58 -0.42
N ARG A 256 10.56 -8.62 0.22
CA ARG A 256 11.36 -8.87 1.42
C ARG A 256 10.51 -9.27 2.62
N GLN A 257 9.27 -8.79 2.69
CA GLN A 257 8.36 -9.01 3.82
C GLN A 257 7.75 -10.42 3.83
N ARG A 258 8.03 -11.21 2.80
CA ARG A 258 7.50 -12.58 2.66
C ARG A 258 8.57 -13.61 2.39
N MET A 259 9.83 -13.20 2.55
CA MET A 259 10.94 -14.11 2.73
C MET A 259 11.12 -14.36 4.23
N PRO A 260 11.27 -15.63 4.67
CA PRO A 260 11.70 -15.96 6.02
C PRO A 260 13.14 -15.53 6.26
#